data_AF-A0A2S9YD44-F1
#
_entry.id   AF-A0A2S9YD44-F1
#
_cell.length_a   1.000
_cell.length_b   1.000
_cell.length_c   1.000
_cell.angle_alpha   90.00
_cell.angle_beta   90.00
_cell.angle_gamma   90.00
#
_symmetry.space_group_name_H-M   'P 1'
#
loop_
_entity.id
_entity.type
_entity.pdbx_description
1 polymer ?
#
loop_
_entity_poly.entity_id
_entity_poly.type
_entity_poly.pdbx_seq_one_letter_code
_entity_poly.pdbx_strand_id
1 'polypeptide(L)'
;MVEYQSAIIHEHARRLYSHATAIIVFYALLGSMLGGIASYAMFDEPGPALMGALLSCLLGAAVGRTRSFQLRLEAQLALCQMRIEQHTLHVAQAQPHSTMQPLHGAPPVR
;
A
#
# COMPACT_ATOMS: atom_id res chain seq x y z
N MET A 1 28.70 -9.57 2.92
CA MET A 1 27.35 -9.46 3.51
C MET A 1 26.63 -8.37 2.73
N VAL A 2 25.42 -8.62 2.25
CA VAL A 2 24.65 -7.61 1.49
C VAL A 2 24.22 -6.53 2.47
N GLU A 3 24.65 -5.30 2.23
CA GLU A 3 24.38 -4.17 3.10
C GLU A 3 22.94 -3.70 2.89
N TYR A 4 22.17 -3.73 3.97
CA TYR A 4 20.75 -3.45 3.94
C TYR A 4 20.50 -1.95 3.70
N GLN A 5 19.97 -1.60 2.53
CA GLN A 5 19.69 -0.22 2.16
C GLN A 5 18.21 0.15 2.42
N SER A 6 17.92 0.69 3.60
CA SER A 6 16.56 1.14 3.98
C SER A 6 15.99 2.21 3.05
N ALA A 7 16.86 2.96 2.35
CA ALA A 7 16.48 3.99 1.38
C ALA A 7 15.59 3.44 0.25
N ILE A 8 15.84 2.22 -0.22
CA ILE A 8 15.09 1.59 -1.32
C ILE A 8 13.62 1.35 -0.92
N ILE A 9 13.39 0.98 0.34
CA ILE A 9 12.05 0.67 0.85
C ILE A 9 11.23 1.95 1.05
N HIS A 10 11.86 3.04 1.49
CA HIS A 10 11.21 4.35 1.58
C HIS A 10 10.85 4.90 0.20
N GLU A 11 11.75 4.78 -0.79
CA GLU A 11 11.51 5.16 -2.18
C GLU A 11 10.33 4.37 -2.77
N HIS A 12 10.26 3.06 -2.50
CA HIS A 12 9.19 2.19 -2.94
C HIS A 12 7.84 2.58 -2.33
N ALA A 13 7.77 2.81 -1.01
CA ALA A 13 6.56 3.27 -0.34
C ALA A 13 6.07 4.61 -0.91
N ARG A 14 7.00 5.56 -1.15
CA ARG A 14 6.67 6.87 -1.73
C ARG A 14 6.09 6.75 -3.14
N ARG A 15 6.63 5.85 -3.98
CA ARG A 15 6.06 5.55 -5.30
C ARG A 15 4.68 4.92 -5.19
N LEU A 16 4.45 3.98 -4.28
CA LEU A 16 3.11 3.41 -4.09
C LEU A 16 2.08 4.47 -3.70
N TYR A 17 2.46 5.44 -2.85
CA TYR A 17 1.60 6.58 -2.51
C TYR A 17 1.34 7.53 -3.68
N SER A 18 2.33 7.83 -4.52
CA SER A 18 2.12 8.68 -5.70
C SER A 18 1.23 8.00 -6.74
N HIS A 19 1.44 6.69 -6.96
CA HIS A 19 0.59 5.88 -7.83
C HIS A 19 -0.86 5.81 -7.31
N ALA A 20 -1.04 5.68 -6.00
CA ALA A 20 -2.37 5.69 -5.37
C ALA A 20 -3.16 6.96 -5.71
N THR A 21 -2.51 8.14 -5.66
CA THR A 21 -3.15 9.41 -6.04
C THR A 21 -3.39 9.50 -7.55
N ALA A 22 -2.42 9.05 -8.36
CA ALA A 22 -2.56 9.05 -9.82
C ALA A 22 -3.74 8.19 -10.28
N ILE A 23 -3.96 7.04 -9.64
CA ILE A 23 -5.11 6.16 -9.92
C ILE A 23 -6.43 6.87 -9.63
N ILE A 24 -6.55 7.56 -8.48
CA ILE A 24 -7.80 8.29 -8.16
C ILE A 24 -8.10 9.32 -9.23
N VAL A 25 -7.10 10.12 -9.61
CA VAL A 25 -7.24 11.17 -10.63
C VAL A 25 -7.58 10.55 -11.98
N PHE A 26 -6.89 9.48 -12.38
CA PHE A 26 -7.13 8.79 -13.64
C PHE A 26 -8.57 8.26 -13.74
N TYR A 27 -9.05 7.54 -12.72
CA TYR A 27 -10.41 7.00 -12.73
C TYR A 27 -11.48 8.11 -12.62
N ALA A 28 -11.21 9.20 -11.91
CA ALA A 28 -12.12 10.35 -11.86
C ALA A 28 -12.24 11.02 -13.23
N LEU A 29 -11.12 11.27 -13.92
CA LEU A 29 -11.10 11.85 -15.26
C LEU A 29 -11.75 10.93 -16.29
N LEU A 30 -11.40 9.64 -16.27
CA LEU A 30 -11.98 8.64 -17.17
C LEU A 30 -13.49 8.54 -16.98
N GLY A 31 -13.95 8.48 -15.72
CA GLY A 31 -15.37 8.51 -15.38
C GLY A 31 -16.04 9.76 -15.93
N SER A 32 -15.52 10.94 -15.59
CA SER A 32 -16.07 12.23 -16.03
C SER A 32 -16.19 12.36 -17.54
N MET A 33 -15.14 11.95 -18.27
CA MET A 33 -15.11 11.99 -19.73
C MET A 33 -16.17 11.05 -20.33
N LEU A 34 -16.25 9.81 -19.85
CA LEU A 34 -17.23 8.84 -20.35
C LEU A 34 -18.67 9.24 -20.02
N GLY A 35 -18.93 9.70 -18.79
CA GLY A 35 -20.28 10.13 -18.40
C GLY A 35 -20.71 11.41 -19.11
N GLY A 36 -19.80 12.36 -19.33
CA GLY A 36 -20.08 13.58 -20.08
C GLY A 36 -20.43 13.28 -21.55
N ILE A 37 -19.62 12.46 -22.22
CA ILE A 37 -19.86 12.04 -23.61
C ILE A 37 -21.18 11.27 -23.73
N ALA A 38 -21.42 10.29 -22.85
CA ALA A 38 -22.63 9.47 -22.89
C ALA A 38 -23.89 10.31 -22.65
N SER A 39 -23.87 11.22 -21.66
CA SER A 39 -25.00 12.10 -21.39
C SER A 39 -25.21 13.14 -22.50
N TYR A 40 -24.15 13.69 -23.10
CA TYR A 40 -24.29 14.58 -24.25
C TYR A 40 -24.94 13.85 -25.44
N ALA A 41 -24.49 12.64 -25.75
CA ALA A 41 -25.03 11.84 -26.84
C ALA A 41 -26.50 11.42 -26.67
N MET A 42 -26.99 11.32 -25.43
CA MET A 42 -28.38 10.94 -25.14
C MET A 42 -29.36 12.12 -25.16
N PHE A 43 -28.93 13.29 -24.71
CA PHE A 43 -29.82 14.42 -24.46
C PHE A 43 -29.58 15.62 -25.39
N ASP A 44 -28.47 15.64 -26.14
CA ASP A 44 -28.03 16.71 -27.05
C ASP A 44 -28.03 18.12 -26.44
N GLU A 45 -27.95 18.19 -25.11
CA GLU A 45 -28.01 19.40 -24.31
C GLU A 45 -26.80 19.44 -23.36
N PRO A 46 -26.17 20.61 -23.18
CA PRO A 46 -24.99 20.73 -22.32
C PRO A 46 -25.31 20.52 -20.83
N GLY A 47 -26.55 20.74 -20.39
CA GLY A 47 -26.96 20.58 -18.99
C GLY A 47 -26.82 19.14 -18.47
N PRO A 48 -27.50 18.15 -19.10
CA PRO A 48 -27.34 16.73 -18.76
C PRO A 48 -25.91 16.22 -18.92
N ALA A 49 -25.15 16.72 -19.92
CA ALA A 49 -23.75 16.37 -20.10
C ALA A 49 -22.88 16.74 -18.88
N LEU A 50 -23.07 17.96 -18.34
CA LEU A 50 -22.38 18.41 -17.13
C LEU A 50 -22.76 17.57 -15.91
N MET A 51 -24.04 17.23 -15.76
CA MET A 51 -24.52 16.38 -14.67
C MET A 51 -23.96 14.96 -14.75
N GLY A 52 -23.97 14.37 -15.96
CA GLY A 52 -23.40 13.05 -16.22
C GLY A 52 -21.90 13.01 -15.95
N ALA A 53 -21.16 14.03 -16.38
CA ALA A 53 -19.73 14.17 -16.10
C ALA A 53 -19.42 14.29 -14.61
N LEU A 54 -20.26 15.01 -13.84
CA LEU A 54 -20.10 15.15 -12.38
C LEU A 54 -20.38 13.83 -11.64
N LEU A 55 -21.49 13.15 -11.96
CA LEU A 55 -21.87 11.90 -11.31
C LEU A 55 -20.85 10.79 -11.60
N SER A 56 -20.43 10.66 -12.85
CA SER A 56 -19.42 9.69 -13.26
C SER A 56 -18.02 10.00 -12.73
N CYS A 57 -17.67 11.28 -12.54
CA CYS A 57 -16.45 11.69 -11.85
C CYS A 57 -16.45 11.22 -10.38
N LEU A 58 -17.56 11.44 -9.66
CA LEU A 58 -17.72 10.98 -8.27
C LEU A 58 -17.60 9.46 -8.17
N LEU A 59 -18.25 8.74 -9.08
CA LEU A 59 -18.18 7.28 -9.14
C LEU A 59 -16.75 6.81 -9.44
N GLY A 60 -16.11 7.40 -10.45
CA GLY A 60 -14.73 7.12 -10.83
C GLY A 60 -13.75 7.37 -9.69
N ALA A 61 -13.89 8.50 -8.98
CA ALA A 61 -13.09 8.81 -7.81
C ALA A 61 -13.31 7.79 -6.67
N ALA A 62 -14.54 7.33 -6.45
CA ALA A 62 -14.85 6.31 -5.45
C ALA A 62 -14.18 4.97 -5.79
N VAL A 63 -14.27 4.51 -7.05
CA VAL A 63 -13.58 3.29 -7.52
C VAL A 63 -12.06 3.43 -7.41
N GLY A 64 -11.53 4.59 -7.81
CA GLY A 64 -10.12 4.92 -7.70
C GLY A 64 -9.63 4.89 -6.24
N ARG A 65 -10.44 5.37 -5.28
CA ARG A 65 -10.09 5.30 -3.85
C ARG A 65 -9.92 3.87 -3.37
N THR A 66 -10.82 2.95 -3.73
CA THR A 66 -10.71 1.53 -3.33
C THR A 66 -9.43 0.90 -3.85
N ARG A 67 -9.06 1.17 -5.11
CA ARG A 67 -7.78 0.69 -5.69
C ARG A 67 -6.56 1.33 -5.04
N SER A 68 -6.63 2.63 -4.75
CA SER A 68 -5.57 3.36 -4.05
C SER A 68 -5.32 2.81 -2.63
N PHE A 69 -6.37 2.31 -1.97
CA PHE A 69 -6.27 1.72 -0.63
C PHE A 69 -5.48 0.41 -0.65
N GLN A 70 -5.65 -0.42 -1.68
CA GLN A 70 -4.88 -1.66 -1.84
C GLN A 70 -3.37 -1.38 -1.96
N LEU A 71 -2.98 -0.38 -2.75
CA LEU A 71 -1.58 0.04 -2.88
C LEU A 71 -1.02 0.56 -1.55
N ARG A 72 -1.81 1.31 -0.77
CA ARG A 72 -1.38 1.78 0.56
C ARG A 72 -1.20 0.63 1.54
N LEU A 73 -2.09 -0.36 1.50
CA LEU A 73 -2.01 -1.55 2.35
C LEU A 73 -0.76 -2.36 2.04
N GLU A 74 -0.45 -2.57 0.76
CA GLU A 74 0.76 -3.28 0.32
C GLU A 74 2.03 -2.57 0.79
N ALA A 75 2.07 -1.23 0.69
CA ALA A 75 3.18 -0.44 1.23
C ALA A 75 3.34 -0.60 2.75
N GLN A 76 2.23 -0.65 3.50
CA GLN A 76 2.28 -0.86 4.95
C GLN A 76 2.76 -2.25 5.33
N LEU A 77 2.35 -3.29 4.59
CA LEU A 77 2.83 -4.65 4.79
C LEU A 77 4.34 -4.75 4.57
N ALA A 78 4.87 -4.13 3.51
CA ALA A 78 6.31 -4.08 3.26
C ALA A 78 7.08 -3.39 4.40
N LEU A 79 6.55 -2.28 4.95
CA LEU A 79 7.16 -1.60 6.10
C LEU A 79 7.08 -2.41 7.40
N CYS A 80 6.00 -3.17 7.59
CA CYS A 80 5.87 -4.05 8.75
C CYS A 80 6.92 -5.17 8.69
N GLN A 81 7.05 -5.82 7.54
CA GLN A 81 8.03 -6.88 7.31
C GLN A 81 9.46 -6.39 7.56
N MET A 82 9.78 -5.21 7.04
CA MET A 82 11.06 -4.52 7.29
C MET A 82 11.38 -4.38 8.78
N ARG A 83 10.40 -3.95 9.58
CA ARG A 83 10.56 -3.75 11.02
C ARG A 83 10.71 -5.07 11.77
N ILE A 84 10.04 -6.13 11.34
CA ILE A 84 10.20 -7.48 11.90
C ILE A 84 11.62 -7.98 11.66
N GLU A 85 12.14 -7.84 10.44
CA GLU A 85 13.51 -8.26 10.11
C GLU A 85 14.55 -7.48 10.92
N GLN A 86 14.38 -6.16 11.06
CA GLN A 86 15.25 -5.33 11.90
C GLN A 86 15.22 -5.77 13.37
N HIS A 87 14.04 -6.05 13.91
CA HIS A 87 13.92 -6.53 15.28
C HIS A 87 14.57 -7.90 15.46
N THR A 88 14.37 -8.84 14.53
CA THR A 88 15.00 -10.16 14.57
C THR A 88 16.53 -10.06 14.48
N LEU A 89 17.07 -9.20 13.62
CA LEU A 89 18.51 -8.93 13.55
C LEU A 89 19.04 -8.34 14.85
N HIS A 90 18.31 -7.39 15.45
CA HIS A 90 18.71 -6.76 16.72
C HIS A 90 18.71 -7.76 17.88
N VAL A 91 17.68 -8.62 17.98
CA VAL A 91 17.60 -9.69 18.99
C VAL A 91 18.72 -10.72 18.79
N ALA A 92 18.99 -11.13 17.54
CA ALA A 92 20.07 -12.06 17.24
C ALA A 92 21.46 -11.50 17.61
N GLN A 93 21.69 -10.19 17.43
CA GLN A 93 22.92 -9.51 17.85
C GLN A 93 23.00 -9.29 19.36
N ALA A 94 21.87 -9.05 20.02
CA ALA A 94 21.77 -8.89 21.48
C ALA A 94 21.90 -10.21 22.25
N GLN A 95 21.92 -11.36 21.58
CA GLN A 95 22.34 -12.64 22.15
C GLN A 95 23.78 -12.97 21.75
N PRO A 96 24.81 -12.37 22.41
CA PRO A 96 26.17 -12.83 22.26
C PRO A 96 26.26 -14.18 22.98
N HIS A 97 26.45 -15.27 22.23
CA HIS A 97 27.02 -16.52 22.75
C HIS A 97 26.65 -16.83 24.21
N SER A 98 25.35 -16.99 24.51
CA SER A 98 24.99 -17.94 25.57
C SER A 98 25.25 -19.31 24.99
N THR A 99 26.55 -19.62 24.95
CA THR A 99 27.16 -20.95 24.98
C THR A 99 26.12 -21.94 25.46
N MET A 100 25.89 -23.01 24.69
CA MET A 100 25.28 -24.24 25.16
C MET A 100 25.59 -24.38 26.65
N GLN A 101 24.66 -24.05 27.53
CA GLN A 101 24.78 -24.44 28.92
C GLN A 101 24.35 -25.90 28.85
N PRO A 102 25.28 -26.88 28.85
CA PRO A 102 24.86 -28.26 28.96
C PRO A 102 23.99 -28.33 30.22
N LEU A 103 22.88 -29.07 30.13
CA LEU A 103 22.05 -29.42 31.27
C LEU A 103 22.91 -30.18 32.29
N HIS A 104 23.72 -29.47 33.07
CA HIS A 104 24.49 -29.99 34.18
C HIS A 104 23.58 -29.95 35.39
N GLY A 105 23.00 -31.10 35.70
CA GLY A 105 22.26 -31.34 36.94
C GLY A 105 20.78 -31.63 36.76
N ALA A 106 20.44 -32.76 36.12
CA ALA A 106 19.23 -33.45 36.51
C ALA A 106 19.48 -34.03 37.93
N PRO A 107 18.70 -33.68 38.96
CA PRO A 107 18.86 -34.29 40.28
C PRO A 107 18.48 -35.78 40.20
N PRO A 108 19.16 -36.67 40.94
CA PRO A 108 18.79 -38.08 40.98
C PRO A 108 17.40 -38.23 41.61
N VAL A 109 16.50 -38.87 40.87
CA VAL A 109 15.21 -39.33 41.36
C VAL A 109 15.48 -40.35 42.47
N ARG A 110 15.05 -40.02 43.69
CA ARG A 110 15.00 -40.96 44.82
C ARG A 110 13.68 -41.70 44.82
#